data_AF-A0AAC9JJ57-F1
#
_entry.id   AF-A0AAC9JJ57-F1
#
_cell.length_a   1.000
_cell.length_b   1.000
_cell.length_c   1.000
_cell.angle_alpha   90.00
_cell.angle_beta   90.00
_cell.angle_gamma   90.00
#
_symmetry.space_group_name_H-M   'P 1'
#
loop_
_entity.id
_entity.type
_entity.pdbx_description
1 polymer ?
#
loop_
_entity_poly.entity_id
_entity_poly.type
_entity_poly.pdbx_seq_one_letter_code
_entity_poly.pdbx_strand_id
1 'polypeptide(L)'
;MAFDERRQILLASELDDLYGIPTLDDEQRRQNFSLNSIEADAAARIRNISHRCFFIALLGYFKIKPICLNASFGDTESDLWFIASEYYDKPTLKRFTVSPAQISRFYKRIFKLRKHHEWNKSWQGRFISACQ
;
A
#
# COMPACT_ATOMS: atom_id res chain seq x y z
N MET A 1 5.64 27.60 -33.60
CA MET A 1 6.68 27.38 -32.57
C MET A 1 6.53 25.95 -32.09
N ALA A 2 7.48 25.09 -32.44
CA ALA A 2 7.47 23.67 -32.08
C ALA A 2 8.49 23.45 -30.97
N PHE A 3 8.02 23.25 -29.74
CA PHE A 3 8.81 22.68 -28.66
C PHE A 3 7.92 21.78 -27.80
N ASP A 4 8.33 20.52 -27.75
CA ASP A 4 8.01 19.51 -26.75
C ASP A 4 6.57 18.99 -26.67
N GLU A 5 6.20 18.23 -27.70
CA GLU A 5 5.44 17.00 -27.45
C GLU A 5 6.27 16.10 -26.54
N ARG A 6 6.10 16.25 -25.21
CA ARG A 6 6.52 15.22 -24.26
C ARG A 6 5.86 13.94 -24.71
N ARG A 7 6.60 13.07 -25.41
CA ARG A 7 6.16 11.70 -25.66
C ARG A 7 5.91 11.08 -24.29
N GLN A 8 4.65 10.90 -23.95
CA GLN A 8 4.26 10.09 -22.82
C GLN A 8 4.80 8.69 -23.09
N ILE A 9 5.87 8.32 -22.38
CA ILE A 9 6.49 7.00 -22.47
C ILE A 9 5.49 5.92 -22.04
N LEU A 10 4.53 6.29 -21.20
CA LEU A 10 3.44 5.44 -20.71
C LEU A 10 2.10 6.07 -21.05
N LEU A 11 1.21 5.26 -21.63
CA LEU A 11 -0.20 5.56 -21.81
C LEU A 11 -0.91 5.62 -20.46
N ALA A 12 -2.08 6.27 -20.41
CA ALA A 12 -2.86 6.36 -19.17
C ALA A 12 -3.26 5.00 -18.60
N SER A 13 -3.56 4.02 -19.46
CA SER A 13 -3.85 2.64 -19.04
C SER A 13 -2.62 1.95 -18.45
N GLU A 14 -1.44 2.16 -19.03
CA GLU A 14 -0.19 1.59 -18.51
C GLU A 14 0.17 2.22 -17.16
N LEU A 15 -0.12 3.51 -16.96
CA LEU A 15 0.04 4.16 -15.67
C LEU A 15 -0.90 3.58 -14.60
N ASP A 16 -2.15 3.29 -14.96
CA ASP A 16 -3.09 2.66 -14.03
C ASP A 16 -2.68 1.22 -13.71
N ASP A 17 -2.28 0.46 -14.73
CA ASP A 17 -1.75 -0.90 -14.55
C ASP A 17 -0.48 -0.91 -13.69
N LEU A 18 0.36 0.13 -13.73
CA LEU A 18 1.63 0.23 -12.99
C LEU A 18 1.56 0.97 -11.66
N TYR A 19 0.61 1.87 -11.44
CA TYR A 19 0.52 2.69 -10.23
C TYR A 19 -0.88 2.79 -9.62
N GLY A 20 -1.89 2.26 -10.30
CA GLY A 20 -3.26 2.15 -9.80
C GLY A 20 -3.40 1.15 -8.67
N ILE A 21 -4.54 1.24 -7.99
CA ILE A 21 -4.90 0.33 -6.91
C ILE A 21 -5.33 -1.02 -7.52
N PRO A 22 -4.80 -2.15 -7.04
CA PRO A 22 -5.21 -3.46 -7.52
C PRO A 22 -6.71 -3.70 -7.28
N THR A 23 -7.45 -4.02 -8.34
CA THR A 23 -8.83 -4.51 -8.24
C THR A 23 -8.79 -5.98 -7.84
N LEU A 24 -9.41 -6.33 -6.70
CA LEU A 24 -9.39 -7.68 -6.15
C LEU A 24 -10.77 -8.32 -6.15
N ASP A 25 -10.83 -9.60 -6.50
CA ASP A 25 -12.00 -10.45 -6.23
C ASP A 25 -12.03 -10.91 -4.77
N ASP A 26 -13.14 -11.53 -4.34
CA ASP A 26 -13.32 -11.92 -2.94
C ASP A 26 -12.31 -12.98 -2.45
N GLU A 27 -11.84 -13.86 -3.33
CA GLU A 27 -10.85 -14.87 -2.98
C GLU A 27 -9.47 -14.24 -2.82
N GLN A 28 -9.09 -13.36 -3.75
CA GLN A 28 -7.89 -12.54 -3.67
C GLN A 28 -7.88 -11.66 -2.42
N ARG A 29 -9.02 -11.08 -2.04
CA ARG A 29 -9.15 -10.32 -0.79
C ARG A 29 -8.85 -11.19 0.43
N ARG A 30 -9.45 -12.38 0.52
CA ARG A 30 -9.20 -13.33 1.63
C ARG A 30 -7.73 -13.71 1.73
N GLN A 31 -7.11 -14.03 0.60
CA GLN A 31 -5.72 -14.46 0.56
C GLN A 31 -4.76 -13.30 0.90
N ASN A 32 -4.94 -12.13 0.30
CA ASN A 32 -3.99 -11.02 0.43
C ASN A 32 -4.16 -10.23 1.74
N PHE A 33 -5.39 -10.11 2.25
CA PHE A 33 -5.65 -9.42 3.52
C PHE A 33 -5.49 -10.31 4.74
N SER A 34 -5.31 -11.62 4.58
CA SER A 34 -4.94 -12.52 5.66
C SER A 34 -3.63 -12.09 6.33
N LEU A 35 -3.68 -11.90 7.65
CA LEU A 35 -2.56 -11.44 8.46
C LEU A 35 -1.87 -12.62 9.15
N ASN A 36 -0.54 -12.67 9.08
CA ASN A 36 0.24 -13.51 9.99
C ASN A 36 0.31 -12.87 11.40
N SER A 37 0.86 -13.59 12.38
CA SER A 37 0.95 -13.12 13.78
C SER A 37 1.69 -11.77 13.91
N ILE A 38 2.80 -11.60 13.19
CA ILE A 38 3.63 -10.38 13.23
C ILE A 38 2.89 -9.20 12.58
N GLU A 39 2.19 -9.44 11.47
CA GLU A 39 1.37 -8.47 10.77
C GLU A 39 0.15 -8.06 11.62
N ALA A 40 -0.49 -9.02 12.29
CA ALA A 40 -1.60 -8.78 13.19
C ALA A 40 -1.18 -7.93 14.39
N ASP A 41 -0.04 -8.24 15.03
CA ASP A 41 0.56 -7.43 16.09
C ASP A 41 0.86 -6.01 15.59
N ALA A 42 1.32 -5.89 14.35
CA ALA A 42 1.59 -4.60 13.77
C ALA A 42 0.31 -3.77 13.60
N ALA A 43 -0.73 -4.35 13.03
CA ALA A 43 -2.04 -3.72 12.87
C ALA A 43 -2.64 -3.34 14.24
N ALA A 44 -2.56 -4.22 15.24
CA ALA A 44 -3.13 -4.01 16.57
C ALA A 44 -2.62 -2.74 17.27
N ARG A 45 -1.35 -2.33 17.06
CA ARG A 45 -0.83 -1.08 17.66
C ARG A 45 -1.46 0.20 17.10
N ILE A 46 -2.19 0.12 15.98
CA ILE A 46 -2.94 1.25 15.43
C ILE A 46 -4.26 1.33 16.18
N ARG A 47 -4.47 2.41 16.96
CA ARG A 47 -5.66 2.56 17.82
C ARG A 47 -6.95 2.78 17.05
N ASN A 48 -6.91 3.58 15.98
CA ASN A 48 -8.08 3.89 15.17
C ASN A 48 -8.36 2.72 14.20
N ILE A 49 -9.57 2.16 14.28
CA ILE A 49 -9.98 1.00 13.46
C ILE A 49 -9.96 1.34 11.97
N SER A 50 -10.45 2.51 11.56
CA SER A 50 -10.42 2.94 10.16
C SER A 50 -8.99 2.99 9.61
N HIS A 51 -8.07 3.56 10.38
CA HIS A 51 -6.65 3.58 10.04
C HIS A 51 -6.00 2.19 10.07
N ARG A 52 -6.50 1.30 10.92
CA ARG A 52 -6.04 -0.08 11.00
C ARG A 52 -6.49 -0.87 9.77
N CYS A 53 -7.76 -0.77 9.36
CA CYS A 53 -8.24 -1.35 8.11
C CYS A 53 -7.47 -0.80 6.91
N PHE A 54 -7.22 0.50 6.89
CA PHE A 54 -6.41 1.12 5.84
C PHE A 54 -4.97 0.58 5.79
N PHE A 55 -4.35 0.41 6.95
CA PHE A 55 -3.03 -0.21 7.03
C PHE A 55 -3.02 -1.65 6.50
N ILE A 56 -4.04 -2.44 6.83
CA ILE A 56 -4.19 -3.82 6.33
C ILE A 56 -4.36 -3.82 4.80
N ALA A 57 -5.18 -2.91 4.26
CA ALA A 57 -5.37 -2.76 2.82
C ALA A 57 -4.04 -2.44 2.12
N LEU A 58 -3.30 -1.42 2.60
CA LEU A 58 -1.99 -1.06 2.06
C LEU A 58 -0.98 -2.23 2.12
N LEU A 59 -0.99 -2.99 3.22
CA LEU A 59 -0.15 -4.19 3.35
C LEU A 59 -0.53 -5.27 2.33
N GLY A 60 -1.83 -5.50 2.13
CA GLY A 60 -2.36 -6.43 1.14
C GLY A 60 -1.97 -6.04 -0.28
N TYR A 61 -2.19 -4.78 -0.67
CA TYR A 61 -1.76 -4.28 -1.98
C TYR A 61 -0.25 -4.39 -2.16
N PHE A 62 0.52 -4.12 -1.10
CA PHE A 62 1.97 -4.25 -1.15
C PHE A 62 2.43 -5.72 -1.31
N LYS A 63 1.64 -6.71 -0.85
CA LYS A 63 1.91 -8.14 -1.10
C LYS A 63 1.83 -8.48 -2.59
N ILE A 64 0.84 -7.91 -3.28
CA ILE A 64 0.59 -8.13 -4.72
C ILE A 64 1.59 -7.34 -5.55
N LYS A 65 1.76 -6.06 -5.22
CA LYS A 65 2.54 -5.09 -5.97
C LYS A 65 3.37 -4.24 -5.01
N PRO A 66 4.70 -4.45 -4.92
CA PRO A 66 5.54 -3.84 -3.90
C PRO A 66 5.87 -2.37 -4.21
N ILE A 67 4.85 -1.54 -4.35
CA ILE A 67 4.94 -0.09 -4.60
C ILE A 67 4.23 0.69 -3.49
N CYS A 68 4.66 1.94 -3.29
CA CYS A 68 3.96 2.86 -2.38
C CYS A 68 2.79 3.51 -3.12
N LEU A 69 1.58 3.07 -2.81
CA LEU A 69 0.34 3.63 -3.32
C LEU A 69 -0.08 4.84 -2.49
N ASN A 70 -0.51 5.91 -3.16
CA ASN A 70 -1.17 7.04 -2.52
C ASN A 70 -2.70 6.85 -2.56
N ALA A 71 -3.16 5.76 -1.97
CA ALA A 71 -4.57 5.38 -1.96
C ALA A 71 -5.43 6.37 -1.15
N SER A 72 -6.65 6.65 -1.61
CA SER A 72 -7.66 7.34 -0.83
C SER A 72 -8.74 6.38 -0.33
N PHE A 73 -9.58 6.84 0.61
CA PHE A 73 -10.72 6.04 1.08
C PHE A 73 -11.64 5.60 -0.07
N GLY A 74 -11.92 6.51 -1.02
CA GLY A 74 -12.86 6.23 -2.11
C GLY A 74 -12.36 5.14 -3.05
N ASP A 75 -11.05 5.11 -3.30
CA ASP A 75 -10.44 4.13 -4.20
C ASP A 75 -10.39 2.73 -3.58
N THR A 76 -10.45 2.62 -2.25
CA THR A 76 -10.31 1.36 -1.49
C THR A 76 -11.56 0.96 -0.72
N GLU A 77 -12.69 1.64 -0.92
CA GLU A 77 -13.87 1.55 -0.05
C GLU A 77 -14.38 0.11 0.10
N SER A 78 -14.53 -0.61 -1.01
CA SER A 78 -14.99 -2.01 -1.01
C SER A 78 -14.08 -2.93 -0.19
N ASP A 79 -12.77 -2.75 -0.34
CA ASP A 79 -11.77 -3.58 0.33
C ASP A 79 -11.70 -3.23 1.83
N LEU A 80 -11.87 -1.95 2.17
CA LEU A 80 -11.94 -1.50 3.55
C LEU A 80 -13.16 -2.06 4.28
N TRP A 81 -14.32 -2.13 3.61
CA TRP A 81 -15.51 -2.76 4.17
C TRP A 81 -15.31 -4.26 4.36
N PHE A 82 -14.73 -4.95 3.38
CA PHE A 82 -14.38 -6.35 3.48
C PHE A 82 -13.47 -6.63 4.69
N ILE A 83 -12.41 -5.85 4.86
CA ILE A 83 -11.48 -5.99 6.00
C ILE A 83 -12.20 -5.69 7.32
N ALA A 84 -13.06 -4.67 7.35
CA ALA A 84 -13.77 -4.27 8.56
C ALA A 84 -14.81 -5.31 9.00
N SER A 85 -15.51 -5.94 8.06
CA SER A 85 -16.41 -7.06 8.36
C SER A 85 -15.65 -8.28 8.86
N GLU A 86 -14.54 -8.63 8.20
CA GLU A 86 -13.77 -9.85 8.51
C GLU A 86 -13.10 -9.79 9.89
N TYR A 87 -12.49 -8.65 10.24
CA TYR A 87 -11.65 -8.56 11.44
C TYR A 87 -12.30 -7.88 12.65
N TYR A 88 -13.33 -7.05 12.43
CA TYR A 88 -13.86 -6.18 13.48
C TYR A 88 -15.38 -6.22 13.64
N ASP A 89 -16.07 -7.10 12.91
CA ASP A 89 -17.54 -7.20 12.88
C ASP A 89 -18.19 -5.82 12.62
N LYS A 90 -17.54 -5.01 11.77
CA LYS A 90 -17.99 -3.66 11.40
C LYS A 90 -18.21 -3.63 9.89
N PRO A 91 -19.45 -3.81 9.42
CA PRO A 91 -19.72 -3.89 7.99
C PRO A 91 -19.50 -2.56 7.25
N THR A 92 -19.45 -1.44 7.97
CA THR A 92 -19.23 -0.12 7.38
C THR A 92 -18.23 0.70 8.18
N LEU A 93 -17.47 1.54 7.48
CA LEU A 93 -16.55 2.52 8.07
C LEU A 93 -17.01 3.92 7.69
N LYS A 94 -16.92 4.85 8.65
CA LYS A 94 -17.09 6.27 8.36
C LYS A 94 -15.96 6.72 7.43
N ARG A 95 -16.30 7.52 6.41
CA ARG A 95 -15.32 8.14 5.52
C ARG A 95 -14.27 8.90 6.33
N PHE A 96 -13.01 8.66 6.02
CA PHE A 96 -11.87 9.31 6.67
C PHE A 96 -10.86 9.73 5.63
N THR A 97 -9.97 10.63 6.02
CA THR A 97 -8.84 11.06 5.19
C THR A 97 -7.56 10.69 5.91
N VAL A 98 -6.58 10.15 5.18
CA VAL A 98 -5.26 9.84 5.70
C VAL A 98 -4.28 10.85 5.11
N SER A 99 -3.56 11.57 5.97
CA SER A 99 -2.53 12.49 5.48
C SER A 99 -1.38 11.73 4.80
N PRO A 100 -0.72 12.29 3.78
CA PRO A 100 0.45 11.66 3.14
C PRO A 100 1.55 11.28 4.13
N ALA A 101 1.77 12.09 5.17
CA ALA A 101 2.70 11.79 6.26
C ALA A 101 2.32 10.52 7.03
N GLN A 102 1.02 10.28 7.22
CA GLN A 102 0.52 9.07 7.87
C GLN A 102 0.62 7.85 6.95
N ILE A 103 0.34 8.00 5.65
CA ILE A 103 0.60 6.95 4.64
C ILE A 103 2.08 6.55 4.64
N SER A 104 3.00 7.52 4.66
CA SER A 104 4.44 7.26 4.78
C SER A 104 4.80 6.48 6.06
N ARG A 105 4.18 6.80 7.20
CA ARG A 105 4.38 6.04 8.45
C ARG A 105 3.89 4.59 8.35
N PHE A 106 2.79 4.36 7.64
CA PHE A 106 2.31 3.00 7.36
C PHE A 106 3.30 2.24 6.49
N TYR A 107 3.79 2.82 5.40
CA TYR A 107 4.78 2.16 4.53
C TYR A 107 6.09 1.85 5.25
N LYS A 108 6.61 2.76 6.08
CA LYS A 108 7.78 2.48 6.93
C LYS A 108 7.60 1.26 7.81
N ARG A 109 6.37 1.01 8.26
CA ARG A 109 6.05 -0.18 9.05
C ARG A 109 5.91 -1.43 8.19
N ILE A 110 5.28 -1.33 7.02
CA ILE A 110 5.17 -2.41 6.03
C ILE A 110 6.57 -2.86 5.58
N PHE A 111 7.49 -1.92 5.30
CA PHE A 111 8.87 -2.23 4.93
C PHE A 111 9.59 -3.05 6.01
N LYS A 112 9.42 -2.68 7.28
CA LYS A 112 9.98 -3.46 8.40
C LYS A 112 9.43 -4.88 8.45
N LEU A 113 8.13 -5.06 8.20
CA LEU A 113 7.49 -6.39 8.18
C LEU A 113 8.01 -7.26 7.03
N ARG A 114 8.20 -6.65 5.85
CA ARG A 114 8.61 -7.34 4.63
C ARG A 114 10.12 -7.37 4.40
N LYS A 115 10.90 -6.88 5.37
CA LYS A 115 12.37 -6.74 5.28
C LYS A 115 12.82 -5.94 4.05
N HIS A 116 12.01 -4.97 3.62
CA HIS A 116 12.39 -4.00 2.60
C HIS A 116 12.99 -2.75 3.25
N HIS A 117 13.75 -1.98 2.45
CA HIS A 117 14.35 -0.74 2.86
C HIS A 117 14.02 0.36 1.85
N GLU A 118 13.77 1.57 2.35
CA GLU A 118 13.70 2.75 1.49
C GLU A 118 15.07 2.99 0.84
N TRP A 119 15.07 3.28 -0.45
CA TRP A 119 16.27 3.72 -1.12
C TRP A 119 16.76 5.03 -0.53
N ASN A 120 18.06 5.11 -0.26
CA ASN A 120 18.74 6.34 0.12
C ASN A 120 20.11 6.41 -0.56
N LYS A 121 20.67 7.62 -0.69
CA LYS A 121 21.97 7.82 -1.37
C LYS A 121 23.14 7.09 -0.68
N SER A 122 23.02 6.75 0.62
CA SER A 122 24.06 6.00 1.33
C SER A 122 24.19 4.54 0.86
N TRP A 123 23.17 3.99 0.17
CA TRP A 123 23.25 2.67 -0.45
C TRP A 123 24.07 2.64 -1.74
N GLN A 124 24.31 3.79 -2.39
CA GLN A 124 25.07 3.86 -3.65
C GLN A 124 26.50 3.31 -3.50
N GLY A 125 27.18 3.57 -2.37
CA GLY A 125 28.53 3.08 -2.14
C GLY A 125 28.62 1.57 -1.86
N ARG A 126 27.55 0.95 -1.35
CA ARG A 126 27.54 -0.49 -0.98
C ARG A 126 27.32 -1.42 -2.17
N PHE A 127 26.70 -0.93 -3.24
CA PHE A 127 26.54 -1.69 -4.49
C PHE A 127 27.83 -1.72 -5.31
N ILE A 128 28.58 -0.62 -5.34
CA ILE A 128 29.83 -0.51 -6.13
C ILE A 128 30.93 -1.40 -5.54
N SER A 129 30.98 -1.55 -4.21
CA SER A 129 32.00 -2.35 -3.50
C SER A 129 31.68 -3.86 -3.41
N ALA A 130 30.50 -4.31 -3.87
CA ALA A 130 30.16 -5.73 -3.99
C ALA A 130 30.43 -6.30 -5.39
N CYS A 131 30.81 -5.45 -6.35
CA CYS A 131 31.20 -5.84 -7.71
C CYS A 131 32.72 -5.69 -7.97
N GLN A 132 33.51 -5.48 -6.92
CA GLN A 132 34.98 -5.57 -6.93
C GLN A 132 35.42 -6.76 -6.09
#